data_AF-A0A7C6E268-F1
#
_entry.id   AF-A0A7C6E268-F1
#
_cell.length_a   1.000
_cell.length_b   1.000
_cell.length_c   1.000
_cell.angle_alpha   90.00
_cell.angle_beta   90.00
_cell.angle_gamma   90.00
#
_symmetry.space_group_name_H-M   'P 1'
#
loop_
_entity.id
_entity.type
_entity.pdbx_description
1 polymer ?
#
loop_
_entity_poly.entity_id
_entity_poly.type
_entity_poly.pdbx_seq_one_letter_code
_entity_poly.pdbx_strand_id
1 'polypeptide(L)'
;RVKAITPAGLVLERPQGEEFLEADFVLVQIGYRAEDHLLRRAGVRYEGEKPWLSPEWETSRKGLFAIGSSAFGPDTRTVFIENGREHARVAIAAIARRLGS
;
A
#
# COMPACT_ATOMS: atom_id res chain seq x y z
N ARG A 1 7.24 -5.09 23.22
CA ARG A 1 7.21 -4.18 22.04
C ARG A 1 8.62 -3.63 21.83
N VAL A 2 9.08 -3.44 20.59
CA VAL A 2 10.38 -2.74 20.37
C VAL A 2 10.16 -1.25 20.60
N LYS A 3 10.86 -0.66 21.56
CA LYS A 3 10.83 0.78 21.90
C LYS A 3 11.89 1.56 21.13
N ALA A 4 13.09 0.99 20.99
CA ALA A 4 14.18 1.59 20.22
C ALA A 4 15.10 0.53 19.60
N ILE A 5 15.74 0.90 18.50
CA ILE A 5 16.86 0.18 17.88
C ILE A 5 18.08 1.07 18.07
N THR A 6 19.17 0.53 18.62
CA THR A 6 20.44 1.22 18.90
C THR A 6 21.58 0.50 18.19
N PRO A 7 22.78 1.10 18.09
CA PRO A 7 23.94 0.41 17.52
C PRO A 7 24.33 -0.91 18.21
N ALA A 8 23.94 -1.12 19.47
CA ALA A 8 24.29 -2.32 20.25
C ALA A 8 23.14 -3.33 20.38
N GLY A 9 21.94 -3.01 19.90
CA GLY A 9 20.77 -3.86 20.07
C GLY A 9 19.45 -3.11 20.25
N LEU A 10 18.52 -3.73 20.96
CA LEU A 10 17.10 -3.34 21.05
C LEU A 10 16.73 -2.97 22.49
N VAL A 11 15.93 -1.92 22.65
CA VAL A 11 15.20 -1.66 23.90
C VAL A 11 13.79 -2.24 23.76
N LEU A 12 13.45 -3.21 24.60
CA LEU A 12 12.16 -3.88 24.61
C LEU A 12 11.32 -3.39 25.78
N GLU A 13 10.09 -2.97 25.49
CA GLU A 13 9.07 -2.75 26.51
C GLU A 13 8.43 -4.11 26.89
N ARG A 14 8.53 -4.45 28.18
CA ARG A 14 7.96 -5.64 28.82
C ARG A 14 6.98 -5.24 29.94
N PRO A 15 6.11 -6.15 30.41
CA PRO A 15 5.19 -5.85 31.51
C PRO A 15 5.90 -5.41 32.81
N GLN A 16 7.14 -5.88 33.05
CA GLN A 16 7.92 -5.60 34.26
C GLN A 16 8.85 -4.39 34.13
N GLY A 17 8.88 -3.72 32.96
CA GLY A 17 9.78 -2.62 32.68
C GLY A 17 10.51 -2.78 31.35
N GLU A 18 11.61 -2.07 31.20
CA GLU A 18 12.43 -2.13 29.99
C GLU A 18 13.51 -3.21 30.10
N GLU A 19 13.71 -3.92 29.00
CA GLU A 19 14.73 -4.95 28.84
C GLU A 19 15.61 -4.59 27.64
N PHE A 20 16.93 -4.67 27.79
CA PHE A 20 17.85 -4.53 26.68
C PHE A 20 18.21 -5.90 26.10
N LEU A 21 18.11 -6.04 24.78
CA LEU A 21 18.50 -7.24 24.04
C LEU A 21 19.63 -6.88 23.07
N GLU A 22 20.81 -7.44 23.29
CA GLU A 22 21.97 -7.27 22.41
C GLU A 22 21.71 -7.88 21.03
N ALA A 23 22.07 -7.15 19.97
CA ALA A 23 21.96 -7.64 18.60
C ALA A 23 22.90 -6.88 17.66
N ASP A 24 23.66 -7.61 16.85
CA ASP A 24 24.53 -7.04 15.81
C ASP A 24 23.75 -6.59 14.57
N PHE A 25 22.64 -7.26 14.28
CA PHE A 25 21.79 -6.99 13.12
C PHE A 25 20.31 -7.06 13.48
N VAL A 26 19.52 -6.16 12.89
CA VAL A 26 18.06 -6.13 13.04
C VAL A 26 17.40 -6.12 11.67
N LEU A 27 16.58 -7.12 11.39
CA LEU A 27 15.78 -7.21 10.16
C LEU A 27 14.37 -6.68 10.42
N VAL A 28 14.06 -5.50 9.87
CA VAL A 28 12.76 -4.85 10.04
C VAL A 28 11.79 -5.31 8.94
N GLN A 29 11.15 -6.46 9.12
CA GLN A 29 10.18 -7.04 8.18
C GLN A 29 8.72 -6.65 8.52
N ILE A 30 8.46 -5.34 8.68
CA ILE A 30 7.13 -4.82 9.09
C ILE A 30 6.18 -4.59 7.91
N GLY A 31 6.50 -5.14 6.74
CA GLY A 31 5.76 -4.93 5.50
C GLY A 31 6.10 -3.60 4.81
N TYR A 32 5.29 -3.25 3.82
CA TYR A 32 5.44 -2.03 3.03
C TYR A 32 4.07 -1.43 2.72
N ARG A 33 4.03 -0.11 2.53
CA ARG A 33 2.87 0.61 2.01
C ARG A 33 3.05 0.86 0.52
N ALA A 34 1.97 0.82 -0.24
CA ALA A 34 2.03 1.21 -1.64
C ALA A 34 2.34 2.70 -1.79
N GLU A 35 3.28 3.02 -2.67
CA GLU A 35 3.57 4.40 -3.04
C GLU A 35 2.39 4.98 -3.84
N ASP A 36 1.79 6.05 -3.33
CA ASP A 36 0.57 6.66 -3.87
C ASP A 36 0.72 8.17 -4.14
N HIS A 37 1.93 8.71 -4.06
CA HIS A 37 2.20 10.13 -4.27
C HIS A 37 1.70 10.65 -5.63
N LEU A 38 1.76 9.84 -6.69
CA LEU A 38 1.21 10.19 -8.00
C LEU A 38 -0.32 10.37 -7.95
N LEU A 39 -1.04 9.48 -7.27
CA LEU A 39 -2.50 9.57 -7.12
C LEU A 39 -2.88 10.80 -6.29
N ARG A 40 -2.15 11.04 -5.19
CA ARG A 40 -2.34 12.24 -4.35
C ARG A 40 -2.12 13.52 -5.15
N ARG A 41 -1.01 13.60 -5.90
CA ARG A 41 -0.71 14.77 -6.76
C ARG A 41 -1.71 14.96 -7.89
N ALA A 42 -2.32 13.88 -8.38
CA ALA A 42 -3.38 13.96 -9.38
C ALA A 42 -4.74 14.43 -8.80
N GLY A 43 -4.83 14.64 -7.48
CA GLY A 43 -6.05 15.09 -6.81
C GLY A 43 -7.11 14.01 -6.66
N VAL A 44 -6.70 12.74 -6.60
CA VAL A 44 -7.61 11.61 -6.31
C VAL A 44 -8.17 11.77 -4.89
N ARG A 45 -9.49 11.61 -4.74
CA ARG A 45 -10.21 11.49 -3.47
C ARG A 45 -9.83 10.19 -2.75
N TYR A 46 -9.68 10.26 -1.43
CA TYR A 46 -9.37 9.13 -0.55
C TYR A 46 -10.49 8.88 0.45
N GLU A 47 -10.64 7.63 0.86
CA GLU A 47 -11.43 7.20 2.00
C GLU A 47 -10.46 6.63 3.05
N GLY A 48 -10.17 7.42 4.08
CA GLY A 48 -9.06 7.14 4.99
C GLY A 48 -7.71 7.15 4.24
N GLU A 49 -6.98 6.04 4.31
CA GLU A 49 -5.68 5.88 3.65
C GLU A 49 -5.75 5.23 2.26
N LYS A 50 -6.95 4.91 1.76
CA LYS A 50 -7.14 4.23 0.46
C LYS A 50 -7.68 5.21 -0.59
N PRO A 51 -7.18 5.21 -1.84
CA PRO A 51 -7.80 5.99 -2.90
C PRO A 51 -9.21 5.45 -3.16
N TRP A 52 -10.15 6.35 -3.46
CA TRP A 52 -11.46 5.93 -3.94
C TRP A 52 -11.33 5.34 -5.34
N LEU A 53 -11.90 4.16 -5.55
CA LEU A 53 -11.90 3.45 -6.83
C LEU A 53 -13.31 2.99 -7.18
N SER A 54 -13.68 3.07 -8.45
CA SER A 54 -14.88 2.44 -8.98
C SER A 54 -14.71 0.92 -9.10
N PRO A 55 -15.79 0.16 -9.35
CA PRO A 55 -15.69 -1.27 -9.70
C PRO A 55 -14.83 -1.56 -10.94
N GLU A 56 -14.56 -0.54 -11.77
CA GLU A 56 -13.70 -0.63 -12.95
C GLU A 56 -12.23 -0.24 -12.67
N TRP A 57 -11.88 -0.02 -11.40
CA TRP A 57 -10.56 0.47 -10.96
C TRP A 57 -10.20 1.87 -11.43
N GLU A 58 -11.22 2.66 -11.79
CA GLU A 58 -11.05 4.08 -12.08
C GLU A 58 -11.03 4.88 -10.78
N THR A 59 -10.09 5.80 -10.66
CA THR A 59 -10.04 6.72 -9.53
C THR A 59 -11.20 7.73 -9.61
N SER A 60 -11.32 8.59 -8.61
CA SER A 60 -12.24 9.74 -8.67
C SER A 60 -11.86 10.79 -9.74
N ARG A 61 -10.70 10.65 -10.39
CA ARG A 61 -10.29 11.46 -11.53
C ARG A 61 -10.61 10.69 -12.82
N LYS A 62 -11.57 11.20 -13.59
CA LYS A 62 -11.99 10.58 -14.86
C LYS A 62 -10.79 10.40 -15.80
N GLY A 63 -10.64 9.20 -16.35
CA GLY A 63 -9.54 8.80 -17.23
C GLY A 63 -8.28 8.32 -16.50
N LEU A 64 -8.23 8.41 -15.17
CA LEU A 64 -7.11 7.92 -14.37
C LEU A 64 -7.52 6.64 -13.63
N PHE A 65 -6.84 5.54 -13.94
CA PHE A 65 -7.05 4.22 -13.34
C PHE A 65 -5.88 3.86 -12.44
N ALA A 66 -6.15 3.13 -11.35
CA ALA A 66 -5.13 2.61 -10.45
C ALA A 66 -5.39 1.12 -10.19
N ILE A 67 -4.39 0.29 -10.49
CA ILE A 67 -4.46 -1.17 -10.42
C ILE A 67 -3.24 -1.73 -9.68
N GLY A 68 -3.34 -2.99 -9.27
CA GLY A 68 -2.31 -3.62 -8.43
C GLY A 68 -2.10 -2.86 -7.11
N SER A 69 -0.94 -3.06 -6.47
CA SER A 69 -0.71 -2.59 -5.11
C SER A 69 -0.82 -1.07 -4.97
N SER A 70 -0.53 -0.30 -6.03
CA SER A 70 -0.66 1.16 -6.07
C SER A 70 -2.05 1.68 -5.66
N ALA A 71 -3.08 0.86 -5.81
CA ALA A 71 -4.47 1.21 -5.52
C ALA A 71 -4.90 0.87 -4.06
N PHE A 72 -4.03 0.25 -3.26
CA PHE A 72 -4.44 -0.40 -1.98
C PHE A 72 -3.83 0.23 -0.72
N GLY A 73 -3.01 1.27 -0.86
CA GLY A 73 -2.46 2.04 0.26
C GLY A 73 -1.72 1.16 1.28
N PRO A 74 -2.13 1.12 2.57
CA PRO A 74 -1.50 0.27 3.59
C PRO A 74 -1.83 -1.23 3.43
N ASP A 75 -2.86 -1.58 2.67
CA ASP A 75 -3.41 -2.95 2.58
C ASP A 75 -2.82 -3.72 1.39
N THR A 76 -1.52 -3.58 1.17
CA THR A 76 -0.81 -4.21 0.04
C THR A 76 -0.76 -5.73 0.14
N ARG A 77 -0.90 -6.28 1.35
CA ARG A 77 -0.86 -7.73 1.62
C ARG A 77 -1.97 -8.51 0.91
N THR A 78 -3.04 -7.85 0.50
CA THR A 78 -4.16 -8.47 -0.22
C THR A 78 -3.97 -8.47 -1.73
N VAL A 79 -2.93 -7.82 -2.25
CA VAL A 79 -2.67 -7.71 -3.69
C VAL A 79 -1.46 -8.54 -4.09
N PHE A 80 -1.70 -9.45 -5.04
CA PHE A 80 -0.72 -10.33 -5.65
C PHE A 80 -0.66 -10.09 -7.15
N ILE A 81 0.30 -10.71 -7.83
CA ILE A 81 0.43 -10.57 -9.27
C ILE A 81 -0.83 -11.11 -9.97
N GLU A 82 -1.40 -12.19 -9.46
CA GLU A 82 -2.56 -12.88 -10.02
C GLU A 82 -3.81 -12.02 -9.98
N ASN A 83 -4.16 -11.43 -8.83
CA ASN A 83 -5.34 -10.57 -8.73
C ASN A 83 -5.10 -9.17 -9.33
N GLY A 84 -3.87 -8.65 -9.29
CA GLY A 84 -3.50 -7.42 -9.98
C GLY A 84 -3.72 -7.50 -11.50
N ARG A 85 -3.51 -8.68 -12.10
CA ARG A 85 -3.82 -8.92 -13.53
C ARG A 85 -5.31 -8.87 -13.82
N GLU A 86 -6.15 -9.31 -12.88
CA GLU A 86 -7.60 -9.19 -13.03
C GLU A 86 -8.05 -7.73 -12.94
N HIS A 87 -7.45 -6.93 -12.05
CA HIS A 87 -7.69 -5.48 -12.01
C HIS A 87 -7.36 -4.83 -13.36
N ALA A 88 -6.22 -5.19 -13.94
CA ALA A 88 -5.79 -4.71 -15.26
C ALA A 88 -6.79 -5.06 -16.36
N ARG A 89 -7.27 -6.32 -16.38
CA ARG A 89 -8.24 -6.80 -17.37
C ARG A 89 -9.52 -5.96 -17.33
N VAL A 90 -10.04 -5.69 -16.13
CA VAL A 90 -11.26 -4.88 -15.93
C VAL A 90 -11.03 -3.43 -16.36
N ALA A 91 -9.93 -2.81 -15.93
CA ALA A 91 -9.61 -1.42 -16.26
C ALA A 91 -9.41 -1.21 -17.77
N ILE A 92 -8.66 -2.09 -18.43
CA ILE A 92 -8.41 -2.02 -19.88
C ILE A 92 -9.72 -2.21 -20.66
N ALA A 93 -10.60 -3.12 -20.23
CA ALA A 93 -11.91 -3.28 -20.86
C ALA A 93 -12.77 -2.01 -20.75
N ALA A 94 -12.72 -1.30 -19.61
CA ALA A 94 -13.40 -0.02 -19.43
C ALA A 94 -12.82 1.08 -20.34
N ILE A 95 -11.49 1.14 -20.47
CA ILE A 95 -10.81 2.07 -21.39
C ILE A 95 -11.21 1.78 -22.84
N ALA A 96 -11.16 0.52 -23.28
CA ALA A 96 -11.50 0.11 -24.64
C ALA A 96 -12.94 0.48 -25.02
N ARG A 97 -13.91 0.25 -24.11
CA ARG A 97 -15.32 0.66 -24.32
C ARG A 97 -15.48 2.16 -24.57
N ARG A 98 -14.64 3.00 -23.95
CA ARG A 98 -14.70 4.47 -24.07
C ARG A 98 -13.96 5.01 -25.29
N LEU A 99 -13.00 4.27 -25.83
CA LEU A 99 -12.24 4.65 -27.02
C LEU A 99 -12.88 4.16 -28.32
N GLY A 100 -13.70 3.10 -28.26
CA GLY A 100 -14.47 2.58 -29.40
C GLY A 100 -15.83 3.27 -29.61
N SER A 101 -16.15 4.27 -28.79
CA SER A 101 -17.33 5.15 -28.88
C SER A 101 -16.92 6.53 -29.34
#